data_AF-A0A6A6GUS1-F1
#
_entry.id   AF-A0A6A6GUS1-F1
#
_cell.length_a   1.000
_cell.length_b   1.000
_cell.length_c   1.000
_cell.angle_alpha   90.00
_cell.angle_beta   90.00
_cell.angle_gamma   90.00
#
_symmetry.space_group_name_H-M   'P 1'
#
loop_
_entity.id
_entity.type
_entity.pdbx_description
1 polymer ?
#
loop_
_entity_poly.entity_id
_entity_poly.type
_entity_poly.pdbx_seq_one_letter_code
_entity_poly.pdbx_strand_id
1 'polypeptide(L)'
;DEQSSPPTCCHNPIPMEMADQFLAPELKSQFLKKATEYSTVDRTYCYQPTCSAFIPKTNIKGGVATCPDCKSTTCPSCKREMHEKDDCSEDPAVQSVMRIAEEEGWRRCTECGRMVELIVGCYHVSCYCGNGFCYICGARWKSCSCPQADKGRVVFRAQRDGETAARNQRAAAAAARAQEVEQQQSACDHARGAGTWARAEGGACRMCRRDNPWLMQCPRCSIRICRSCRLTKVN
;
A
#
# COMPACT_ATOMS: atom_id res chain seq x y z
N ASP A 1 4.31 -10.45 11.76
CA ASP A 1 4.57 -9.17 11.09
C ASP A 1 6.06 -8.85 11.23
N GLU A 2 6.67 -8.05 10.34
CA GLU A 2 8.08 -7.61 10.53
C GLU A 2 8.21 -6.79 11.83
N GLN A 3 7.17 -6.02 12.19
CA GLN A 3 7.15 -5.19 13.40
C GLN A 3 7.06 -6.00 14.70
N SER A 4 6.67 -7.27 14.62
CA SER A 4 6.56 -8.19 15.76
C SER A 4 7.71 -9.20 15.82
N SER A 5 8.77 -8.97 15.04
CA SER A 5 9.92 -9.87 14.94
C SER A 5 11.18 -9.21 15.50
N PRO A 6 11.95 -9.88 16.39
CA PRO A 6 11.64 -11.16 17.02
C PRO A 6 10.49 -11.04 18.05
N PRO A 7 9.75 -12.12 18.32
CA PRO A 7 8.73 -12.11 19.36
C PRO A 7 9.39 -11.91 20.73
N THR A 8 8.87 -10.93 21.49
CA THR A 8 9.38 -10.60 22.82
C THR A 8 8.30 -10.76 23.88
N CYS A 9 8.67 -11.21 25.07
CA CYS A 9 7.85 -11.15 26.28
C CYS A 9 8.57 -10.27 27.31
N CYS A 10 7.89 -9.27 27.87
CA CYS A 10 8.48 -8.34 28.85
C CYS A 10 9.81 -7.71 28.39
N HIS A 11 9.89 -7.30 27.11
CA HIS A 11 11.09 -6.78 26.44
C HIS A 11 12.26 -7.75 26.27
N ASN A 12 12.10 -9.03 26.60
CA ASN A 12 13.10 -10.05 26.36
C ASN A 12 12.72 -10.89 25.13
N PRO A 13 13.67 -11.18 24.22
CA PRO A 13 13.43 -12.11 23.11
C PRO A 13 13.03 -13.48 23.67
N ILE A 14 11.98 -14.07 23.10
CA ILE A 14 11.58 -15.43 23.46
C ILE A 14 12.55 -16.41 22.78
N PRO A 15 13.32 -17.21 23.53
CA PRO A 15 14.25 -18.17 22.95
C PRO A 15 13.51 -19.22 22.13
N MET A 16 14.02 -19.52 20.93
CA MET A 16 13.36 -20.49 20.02
C MET A 16 13.38 -21.90 20.58
N GLU A 17 14.36 -22.21 21.43
CA GLU A 17 14.51 -23.49 22.12
C GLU A 17 13.29 -23.81 22.98
N MET A 18 12.67 -22.78 23.59
CA MET A 18 11.46 -22.95 24.40
C MET A 18 10.21 -23.20 23.55
N ALA A 19 10.20 -22.68 22.32
CA ALA A 19 9.11 -22.85 21.37
C ALA A 19 9.22 -24.15 20.56
N ASP A 20 10.40 -24.78 20.54
CA ASP A 20 10.71 -25.92 19.68
C ASP A 20 9.75 -27.10 19.88
N GLN A 21 9.45 -27.41 21.14
CA GLN A 21 8.54 -28.50 21.52
C GLN A 21 7.07 -28.24 21.14
N PHE A 22 6.70 -27.01 20.77
CA PHE A 22 5.33 -26.62 20.44
C PHE A 22 5.13 -26.30 18.95
N LEU A 23 6.21 -26.21 18.17
CA LEU A 23 6.15 -25.87 16.76
C LEU A 23 6.30 -27.11 15.90
N ALA A 24 5.41 -27.27 14.91
CA ALA A 24 5.61 -28.25 13.86
C ALA A 24 6.95 -27.96 13.14
N PRO A 25 7.70 -29.00 12.71
CA PRO A 25 9.03 -28.83 12.13
C PRO A 25 9.02 -27.91 10.88
N GLU A 26 7.95 -27.97 10.08
CA GLU A 26 7.75 -27.09 8.92
C GLU A 26 7.59 -25.62 9.36
N LEU A 27 6.80 -25.37 10.41
CA LEU A 27 6.56 -24.03 10.93
C LEU A 27 7.83 -23.45 11.57
N LYS A 28 8.61 -24.28 12.28
CA LYS A 28 9.94 -23.90 12.78
C LYS A 28 10.86 -23.49 11.65
N SER A 29 10.92 -24.27 10.57
CA SER A 29 11.74 -23.97 9.40
C SER A 29 11.35 -22.63 8.76
N GLN A 30 10.04 -22.39 8.58
CA GLN A 30 9.54 -21.13 8.06
C GLN A 30 9.87 -19.95 8.98
N PHE A 31 9.72 -20.14 10.30
CA PHE A 31 10.07 -19.12 11.28
C PHE A 31 11.55 -18.73 11.19
N LEU A 32 12.47 -19.71 11.16
CA LEU A 32 13.91 -19.45 11.09
C LEU A 32 14.31 -18.75 9.78
N LYS A 33 13.71 -19.14 8.65
CA LYS A 33 13.89 -18.45 7.37
C LYS A 33 13.45 -16.99 7.47
N LYS A 34 12.26 -16.74 8.05
CA LYS A 34 11.73 -15.37 8.23
C LYS A 34 12.52 -14.55 9.25
N ALA A 35 13.01 -15.16 10.33
CA ALA A 35 13.85 -14.50 11.31
C ALA A 35 15.18 -14.05 10.70
N THR A 36 15.78 -14.90 9.87
CA THR A 36 17.00 -14.57 9.11
C THR A 36 16.74 -13.46 8.10
N GLU A 37 15.61 -13.54 7.38
CA GLU A 37 15.17 -12.49 6.45
C GLU A 37 15.04 -11.16 7.20
N TYR A 38 14.25 -11.10 8.28
CA TYR A 38 13.96 -9.85 8.99
C TYR A 38 15.16 -9.26 9.73
N SER A 39 16.10 -10.08 10.21
CA SER A 39 17.35 -9.60 10.81
C SER A 39 18.37 -9.10 9.79
N THR A 40 18.18 -9.39 8.49
CA THR A 40 19.08 -8.92 7.44
C THR A 40 18.77 -7.47 7.07
N VAL A 41 19.77 -6.59 7.18
CA VAL A 41 19.63 -5.15 6.92
C VAL A 41 19.45 -4.87 5.42
N ASP A 42 20.42 -5.26 4.59
CA ASP A 42 20.35 -5.12 3.14
C ASP A 42 19.88 -6.44 2.50
N ARG A 43 18.55 -6.57 2.44
CA ARG A 43 17.88 -7.76 1.92
C ARG A 43 17.92 -7.74 0.40
N THR A 44 18.31 -8.87 -0.17
CA THR A 44 18.21 -9.14 -1.60
C THR A 44 17.11 -10.17 -1.81
N TYR A 45 16.20 -9.88 -2.73
CA TYR A 45 15.13 -10.77 -3.14
C TYR A 45 15.35 -11.16 -4.58
N CYS A 46 14.83 -12.32 -4.97
CA CYS A 46 14.80 -12.73 -6.37
C CYS A 46 14.08 -11.68 -7.22
N TYR A 47 14.71 -11.22 -8.30
CA TYR A 47 14.11 -10.24 -9.22
C TYR A 47 12.82 -10.74 -9.88
N GLN A 48 12.67 -12.08 -10.02
CA GLN A 48 11.53 -12.69 -10.68
C GLN A 48 10.26 -12.46 -9.84
N PRO A 49 9.24 -11.73 -10.34
CA PRO A 49 8.07 -11.38 -9.55
C PRO A 49 7.29 -12.60 -9.05
N THR A 50 7.26 -13.67 -9.84
CA THR A 50 6.61 -14.94 -9.50
C THR A 50 7.34 -15.74 -8.42
N CYS A 51 8.61 -15.44 -8.15
CA CYS A 51 9.40 -16.09 -7.11
C CYS A 51 9.52 -15.19 -5.87
N SER A 52 10.10 -13.99 -6.01
CA SER A 52 10.30 -13.02 -4.93
C SER A 52 10.92 -13.60 -3.64
N ALA A 53 11.61 -14.74 -3.74
CA ALA A 53 12.20 -15.41 -2.60
C ALA A 53 13.37 -14.61 -2.03
N PHE A 54 13.52 -14.61 -0.71
CA PHE A 54 14.67 -14.00 -0.03
C PHE A 54 15.96 -14.76 -0.39
N ILE A 55 17.02 -14.02 -0.76
CA ILE A 55 18.33 -14.56 -1.07
C ILE A 55 19.28 -14.27 0.11
N PRO A 56 19.68 -15.30 0.89
CA PRO A 56 20.60 -15.11 2.00
C PRO A 56 21.97 -14.63 1.51
N LYS A 57 22.71 -13.89 2.36
CA LYS A 57 24.08 -13.43 2.04
C LYS A 57 25.04 -14.56 1.68
N THR A 58 24.83 -15.76 2.20
CA THR A 58 25.61 -16.97 1.86
C THR A 58 25.50 -17.37 0.39
N ASN A 59 24.42 -16.96 -0.27
CA ASN A 59 24.13 -17.21 -1.68
C ASN A 59 24.54 -16.03 -2.57
N ILE A 60 25.21 -15.02 -2.01
CA ILE A 60 25.77 -13.89 -2.75
C ILE A 60 27.28 -14.10 -2.86
N LYS A 61 27.76 -14.36 -4.07
CA LYS A 61 29.19 -14.62 -4.34
C LYS A 61 29.66 -13.78 -5.51
N GLY A 62 30.78 -13.09 -5.34
CA GLY A 62 31.38 -12.28 -6.42
C GLY A 62 30.46 -11.18 -6.98
N GLY A 63 29.51 -10.67 -6.19
CA GLY A 63 28.52 -9.69 -6.66
C GLY A 63 27.33 -10.30 -7.41
N VAL A 64 27.14 -11.62 -7.36
CA VAL A 64 26.00 -12.32 -7.95
C VAL A 64 25.17 -12.95 -6.83
N ALA A 65 23.88 -12.62 -6.76
CA ALA A 65 22.95 -13.23 -5.81
C ALA A 65 22.15 -14.36 -6.49
N THR A 66 22.37 -15.61 -6.10
CA THR A 66 21.68 -16.76 -6.70
C THR A 66 20.49 -17.20 -5.86
N CYS A 67 19.29 -17.19 -6.47
CA CYS A 67 18.06 -17.59 -5.80
C CYS A 67 18.10 -19.08 -5.40
N PRO A 68 17.83 -19.43 -4.13
CA PRO A 68 17.78 -20.83 -3.71
C PRO A 68 16.66 -21.62 -4.38
N ASP A 69 15.51 -20.98 -4.64
CA ASP A 69 14.28 -21.63 -5.10
C ASP A 69 14.24 -21.82 -6.63
N CYS A 70 14.38 -20.75 -7.41
CA CYS A 70 14.30 -20.81 -8.89
C CYS A 70 15.65 -20.75 -9.62
N LYS A 71 16.77 -20.65 -8.89
CA LYS A 71 18.15 -20.54 -9.42
C LYS A 71 18.47 -19.33 -10.29
N SER A 72 17.54 -18.40 -10.47
CA SER A 72 17.78 -17.15 -11.17
C SER A 72 18.81 -16.29 -10.42
N THR A 73 19.50 -15.41 -11.14
CA THR A 73 20.55 -14.55 -10.62
C THR A 73 20.05 -13.11 -10.55
N THR A 74 20.27 -12.46 -9.41
CA THR A 74 19.88 -11.08 -9.14
C THR A 74 21.14 -10.25 -8.88
N CYS A 75 21.18 -9.02 -9.38
CA CYS A 75 22.21 -8.05 -9.02
C CYS A 75 21.96 -7.56 -7.59
N PRO A 76 22.87 -7.79 -6.61
CA PRO A 76 22.67 -7.38 -5.23
C PRO A 76 22.68 -5.85 -5.06
N SER A 77 23.31 -5.11 -5.99
CA SER A 77 23.41 -3.65 -5.95
C SER A 77 22.12 -2.95 -6.38
N CYS A 78 21.55 -3.32 -7.53
CA CYS A 78 20.35 -2.69 -8.07
C CYS A 78 19.06 -3.51 -7.87
N LYS A 79 19.19 -4.75 -7.36
CA LYS A 79 18.08 -5.70 -7.07
C LYS A 79 17.25 -6.12 -8.30
N ARG A 80 17.77 -5.88 -9.50
CA ARG A 80 17.20 -6.33 -10.79
C ARG A 80 17.84 -7.65 -11.24
N GLU A 81 17.43 -8.14 -12.41
CA GLU A 81 18.10 -9.25 -13.10
C GLU A 81 19.61 -9.02 -13.16
N MET A 82 20.38 -10.11 -13.02
CA MET A 82 21.84 -10.01 -13.08
C MET A 82 22.29 -9.46 -14.43
N HIS A 83 23.17 -8.46 -14.37
CA HIS A 83 23.71 -7.75 -15.53
C HIS A 83 25.21 -7.49 -15.30
N GLU A 84 25.92 -7.00 -16.32
CA GLU A 84 27.34 -6.67 -16.18
C GLU A 84 27.54 -5.47 -15.25
N LYS A 85 28.70 -5.40 -14.56
CA LYS A 85 28.90 -4.55 -13.38
C LYS A 85 28.63 -3.04 -13.62
N ASP A 86 28.82 -2.57 -14.84
CA ASP A 86 28.64 -1.17 -15.23
C ASP A 86 27.19 -0.79 -15.59
N ASP A 87 26.30 -1.78 -15.76
CA ASP A 87 24.88 -1.56 -16.14
C ASP A 87 23.95 -1.33 -14.94
N CYS A 88 24.49 -1.00 -13.76
CA CYS A 88 23.69 -0.52 -12.63
C CYS A 88 23.19 0.91 -12.92
N SER A 89 22.39 1.09 -13.97
CA SER A 89 21.81 2.38 -14.31
C SER A 89 20.97 2.88 -13.15
N GLU A 90 21.16 4.14 -12.73
CA GLU A 90 20.31 4.74 -11.72
C GLU A 90 18.86 4.79 -12.22
N ASP A 91 17.94 4.25 -11.42
CA ASP A 91 16.53 4.24 -11.79
C ASP A 91 15.96 5.66 -11.65
N PRO A 92 15.40 6.26 -12.72
CA PRO A 92 14.82 7.61 -12.66
C PRO A 92 13.69 7.71 -11.63
N ALA A 93 12.99 6.60 -11.33
CA ALA A 93 12.01 6.58 -10.26
C ALA A 93 12.67 6.75 -8.88
N VAL A 94 13.84 6.15 -8.65
CA VAL A 94 14.60 6.32 -7.40
C VAL A 94 15.02 7.77 -7.23
N GLN A 95 15.51 8.42 -8.29
CA GLN A 95 15.85 9.85 -8.24
C GLN A 95 14.64 10.73 -7.93
N SER A 96 13.46 10.41 -8.50
CA SER A 96 12.23 11.14 -8.21
C SER A 96 11.82 11.04 -6.73
N VAL A 97 11.95 9.86 -6.12
CA VAL A 97 11.66 9.64 -4.70
C VAL A 97 12.66 10.40 -3.82
N MET A 98 13.94 10.44 -4.21
CA MET A 98 14.95 11.21 -3.48
C MET A 98 14.65 12.71 -3.50
N ARG A 99 14.22 13.25 -4.65
CA ARG A 99 13.80 14.66 -4.75
C ARG A 99 12.61 14.98 -3.85
N ILE A 100 11.57 14.15 -3.89
CA ILE A 100 10.39 14.32 -3.03
C ILE A 100 10.79 14.24 -1.55
N ALA A 101 11.69 13.33 -1.20
CA ALA A 101 12.18 13.21 0.15
C ALA A 101 12.95 14.45 0.64
N GLU A 102 13.72 15.11 -0.25
CA GLU A 102 14.36 16.39 0.09
C GLU A 102 13.34 17.50 0.29
N GLU A 103 12.31 17.57 -0.57
CA GLU A 103 11.22 18.55 -0.49
C GLU A 103 10.39 18.39 0.80
N GLU A 104 10.06 17.16 1.18
CA GLU A 104 9.31 16.83 2.40
C GLU A 104 10.20 16.75 3.65
N GLY A 105 11.52 16.89 3.48
CA GLY A 105 12.49 16.78 4.57
C GLY A 105 12.56 15.40 5.21
N TRP A 106 12.23 14.33 4.47
CA TRP A 106 12.45 12.95 4.87
C TRP A 106 13.94 12.62 4.92
N ARG A 107 14.32 11.74 5.85
CA ARG A 107 15.73 11.38 6.06
C ARG A 107 15.97 9.89 5.81
N ARG A 108 17.00 9.61 5.02
CA ARG A 108 17.48 8.24 4.78
C ARG A 108 18.34 7.77 5.96
N CYS A 109 18.07 6.58 6.48
CA CYS A 109 18.95 5.92 7.43
C CYS A 109 20.28 5.55 6.75
N THR A 110 21.40 5.94 7.35
CA THR A 110 22.74 5.69 6.80
C THR A 110 23.12 4.21 6.76
N GLU A 111 22.56 3.39 7.66
CA GLU A 111 22.91 1.97 7.78
C GLU A 111 22.10 1.07 6.85
N CYS A 112 20.79 1.34 6.70
CA CYS A 112 19.88 0.46 5.96
C CYS A 112 19.24 1.10 4.74
N GLY A 113 19.44 2.40 4.54
CA GLY A 113 18.90 3.12 3.39
C GLY A 113 17.39 3.35 3.41
N ARG A 114 16.65 3.00 4.48
CA ARG A 114 15.21 3.31 4.56
C ARG A 114 14.96 4.79 4.77
N MET A 115 13.87 5.28 4.18
CA MET A 115 13.39 6.64 4.36
C MET A 115 12.55 6.75 5.63
N VAL A 116 12.79 7.79 6.41
CA VAL A 116 12.10 8.08 7.65
C VAL A 116 11.53 9.49 7.58
N GLU A 117 10.26 9.61 7.95
CA GLU A 117 9.58 10.88 8.17
C GLU A 117 9.52 11.16 9.68
N LEU A 118 9.91 12.37 10.10
CA LEU A 118 9.74 12.83 11.48
C LEU A 118 8.47 13.68 11.58
N ILE A 119 7.42 13.08 12.17
CA ILE A 119 6.13 13.75 12.32
C ILE A 119 6.20 14.83 13.41
N VAL A 120 6.67 14.50 14.62
CA VAL A 120 6.85 15.45 15.73
C VAL A 120 7.96 14.99 16.68
N GLY A 121 8.53 15.91 17.45
CA GLY A 121 9.32 15.60 18.65
C GLY A 121 10.83 15.77 18.53
N CYS A 122 11.57 14.92 19.23
CA CYS A 122 13.04 14.93 19.30
C CYS A 122 13.64 14.53 17.95
N TYR A 123 14.82 15.05 17.64
CA TYR A 123 15.59 14.70 16.45
C TYR A 123 16.32 13.36 16.56
N HIS A 124 16.15 12.64 17.67
CA HIS A 124 16.60 11.26 17.80
C HIS A 124 15.64 10.33 17.07
N VAL A 125 16.10 9.74 15.98
CA VAL A 125 15.34 8.74 15.23
C VAL A 125 15.96 7.38 15.41
N SER A 126 15.16 6.45 15.92
CA SER A 126 15.51 5.03 16.00
C SER A 126 14.98 4.33 14.75
N CYS A 127 15.88 3.87 13.89
CA CYS A 127 15.52 3.04 12.75
C CYS A 127 15.17 1.62 13.17
N TYR A 128 14.33 0.92 12.40
CA TYR A 128 14.04 -0.50 12.60
C TYR A 128 15.29 -1.39 12.57
N CYS A 129 16.34 -0.97 11.86
CA CYS A 129 17.62 -1.70 11.82
C CYS A 129 18.42 -1.59 13.12
N GLY A 130 17.92 -0.87 14.13
CA GLY A 130 18.59 -0.63 15.41
C GLY A 130 19.51 0.59 15.43
N ASN A 131 19.74 1.25 14.28
CA ASN A 131 20.55 2.46 14.24
C ASN A 131 19.77 3.68 14.75
N GLY A 132 20.29 4.34 15.79
CA GLY A 132 19.85 5.64 16.25
C GLY A 132 20.65 6.76 15.59
N PHE A 133 19.98 7.66 14.87
CA PHE A 133 20.63 8.75 14.15
C PHE A 133 19.90 10.09 14.35
N CYS A 134 20.61 11.19 14.08
CA CYS A 134 20.06 12.54 14.10
C CYS A 134 19.25 12.79 12.83
N TYR A 135 17.98 13.17 12.96
CA TYR A 135 17.13 13.45 11.80
C TYR A 135 17.62 14.62 10.94
N ILE A 136 18.25 15.63 11.57
CA ILE A 136 18.74 16.82 10.88
C ILE A 136 19.87 16.47 9.91
N CYS A 137 20.90 15.77 10.40
CA CYS A 137 22.14 15.57 9.65
C CYS A 137 22.42 14.11 9.24
N GLY A 138 21.63 13.15 9.71
CA GLY A 138 21.83 11.72 9.44
C GLY A 138 22.96 11.07 10.25
N ALA A 139 23.75 11.84 11.00
CA ALA A 139 24.86 11.32 11.78
C ALA A 139 24.38 10.41 12.92
N ARG A 140 25.26 9.50 13.38
CA ARG A 140 24.99 8.65 14.54
C ARG A 140 24.56 9.51 15.74
N TRP A 141 23.56 9.05 16.49
CA TRP A 141 23.03 9.84 17.59
C TRP A 141 24.13 10.21 18.60
N LYS A 142 24.16 11.49 19.00
CA LYS A 142 25.21 12.13 19.84
C LYS A 142 26.59 12.27 19.21
N SER A 143 26.76 12.01 17.91
CA SER A 143 28.01 12.31 17.19
C SER A 143 27.99 13.67 16.45
N CYS A 144 26.94 14.46 16.63
CA CYS A 144 26.77 15.77 16.00
C CYS A 144 26.38 16.84 17.02
N SER A 145 26.64 18.11 16.71
CA SER A 145 26.25 19.29 17.50
C SER A 145 24.86 19.83 17.17
N CYS A 146 24.03 19.08 16.43
CA CYS A 146 22.68 19.50 16.08
C CYS A 146 21.80 19.67 17.33
N PRO A 147 20.81 20.59 17.30
CA PRO A 147 19.78 20.66 18.33
C PRO A 147 19.15 19.29 18.55
N GLN A 148 18.85 18.95 19.80
CA GLN A 148 18.25 17.65 20.13
C GLN A 148 16.73 17.64 19.89
N ALA A 149 16.08 18.79 20.01
CA ALA A 149 14.67 18.95 19.72
C ALA A 149 14.41 20.37 19.24
N ASP A 150 13.34 20.54 18.47
CA ASP A 150 12.81 21.85 18.16
C ASP A 150 11.50 22.03 18.94
N LYS A 151 11.50 23.01 19.86
CA LYS A 151 10.32 23.36 20.65
C LYS A 151 9.22 24.03 19.80
N GLY A 152 9.53 24.42 18.56
CA GLY A 152 8.64 25.10 17.61
C GLY A 152 8.21 24.26 16.40
N ARG A 153 8.71 23.03 16.22
CA ARG A 153 8.31 22.14 15.12
C ARG A 153 6.96 21.47 15.40
N VAL A 154 5.92 22.29 15.51
CA VAL A 154 4.51 21.87 15.37
C VAL A 154 4.11 21.93 13.90
N VAL A 155 4.87 21.26 13.04
CA VAL A 155 4.42 21.02 11.67
C VAL A 155 3.60 19.72 11.71
N PHE A 156 2.52 19.61 10.93
CA PHE A 156 1.68 18.41 10.72
C PHE A 156 0.34 18.22 11.47
N ARG A 157 -0.17 19.15 12.29
CA ARG A 157 -1.64 19.18 12.52
C ARG A 157 -2.35 20.07 11.51
N ALA A 158 -1.97 21.34 11.41
CA ALA A 158 -2.68 22.31 10.56
C ALA A 158 -2.73 21.95 9.05
N GLN A 159 -1.66 21.41 8.46
CA GLN A 159 -1.65 21.03 7.03
C GLN A 159 -2.40 19.71 6.77
N ARG A 160 -2.20 18.68 7.61
CA ARG A 160 -2.94 17.40 7.51
C ARG A 160 -4.43 17.58 7.78
N ASP A 161 -4.81 18.47 8.69
CA ASP A 161 -6.20 18.80 8.96
C ASP A 161 -6.83 19.45 7.73
N GLY A 162 -6.10 20.32 7.02
CA GLY A 162 -6.54 20.92 5.75
C GLY A 162 -6.73 19.91 4.62
N GLU A 163 -5.75 19.03 4.40
CA GLU A 163 -5.82 18.00 3.35
C GLU A 163 -6.85 16.90 3.67
N THR A 164 -6.95 16.50 4.94
CA THR A 164 -7.96 15.55 5.41
C THR A 164 -9.35 16.17 5.35
N ALA A 165 -9.51 17.45 5.70
CA ALA A 165 -10.76 18.18 5.53
C ALA A 165 -11.14 18.29 4.06
N ALA A 166 -10.21 18.61 3.16
CA ALA A 166 -10.47 18.67 1.73
C ALA A 166 -10.87 17.30 1.15
N ARG A 167 -10.21 16.20 1.57
CA ARG A 167 -10.57 14.84 1.18
C ARG A 167 -11.95 14.44 1.71
N ASN A 168 -12.23 14.74 2.97
CA ASN A 168 -13.51 14.45 3.62
C ASN A 168 -14.65 15.28 3.01
N GLN A 169 -14.41 16.54 2.64
CA GLN A 169 -15.38 17.38 1.94
C GLN A 169 -15.68 16.83 0.53
N ARG A 170 -14.67 16.39 -0.22
CA ARG A 170 -14.88 15.75 -1.54
C ARG A 170 -15.65 14.43 -1.41
N ALA A 171 -15.33 13.62 -0.40
CA ALA A 171 -16.06 12.39 -0.12
C ALA A 171 -17.51 12.65 0.33
N ALA A 172 -17.73 13.65 1.18
CA ALA A 172 -19.07 14.06 1.62
C ALA A 172 -19.89 14.64 0.47
N ALA A 173 -19.29 15.44 -0.42
CA ALA A 173 -19.95 15.95 -1.62
C ALA A 173 -20.30 14.81 -2.59
N ALA A 174 -19.43 13.82 -2.77
CA ALA A 174 -19.73 12.63 -3.57
C ALA A 174 -20.85 11.79 -2.96
N ALA A 175 -20.86 11.61 -1.64
CA ALA A 175 -21.92 10.89 -0.91
C ALA A 175 -23.27 11.63 -0.98
N ALA A 176 -23.27 12.97 -0.83
CA ALA A 176 -24.47 13.78 -0.97
C ALA A 176 -25.04 13.69 -2.40
N ARG A 177 -24.19 13.78 -3.42
CA ARG A 177 -24.62 13.58 -4.82
C ARG A 177 -25.16 12.18 -5.07
N ALA A 178 -24.57 11.15 -4.45
CA ALA A 178 -25.08 9.78 -4.55
C ALA A 178 -26.45 9.63 -3.86
N GLN A 179 -26.64 10.22 -2.69
CA GLN A 179 -27.94 10.26 -2.00
C GLN A 179 -29.00 11.05 -2.80
N GLU A 180 -28.64 12.16 -3.42
CA GLU A 180 -29.55 12.92 -4.31
C GLU A 180 -29.96 12.09 -5.53
N VAL A 181 -29.01 11.38 -6.14
CA VAL A 181 -29.29 10.47 -7.27
C VAL A 181 -30.20 9.31 -6.81
N GLU A 182 -29.98 8.76 -5.61
CA GLU A 182 -30.81 7.70 -5.04
C GLU A 182 -32.21 8.20 -4.66
N GLN A 183 -32.35 9.42 -4.13
CA GLN A 183 -33.64 10.06 -3.88
C GLN A 183 -34.38 10.38 -5.18
N GLN A 184 -33.69 10.84 -6.22
CA GLN A 184 -34.29 11.06 -7.53
C GLN A 184 -34.71 9.74 -8.21
N GLN A 185 -33.95 8.66 -7.99
CA GLN A 185 -34.30 7.32 -8.47
C GLN A 185 -35.46 6.71 -7.67
N SER A 186 -35.55 6.95 -6.35
CA SER A 186 -36.66 6.48 -5.51
C SER A 186 -37.93 7.33 -5.65
N ALA A 187 -37.83 8.57 -6.15
CA ALA A 187 -38.97 9.42 -6.49
C ALA A 187 -39.78 8.93 -7.70
N CYS A 188 -39.30 7.92 -8.43
CA CYS A 188 -40.02 7.30 -9.52
C CYS A 188 -40.32 5.83 -9.18
N ASP A 189 -41.54 5.56 -8.72
CA ASP A 189 -42.00 4.17 -8.56
C ASP A 189 -42.25 3.55 -9.94
N HIS A 190 -41.29 2.75 -10.40
CA HIS A 190 -41.37 2.02 -11.66
C HIS A 190 -42.01 0.63 -11.48
N ALA A 191 -42.39 0.26 -10.26
CA ALA A 191 -43.14 -0.95 -9.99
C ALA A 191 -44.64 -0.72 -10.28
N ARG A 192 -45.31 -1.76 -10.78
CA ARG A 192 -46.79 -1.84 -10.91
C ARG A 192 -47.43 -0.82 -11.87
N GLY A 193 -46.64 -0.25 -12.77
CA GLY A 193 -47.17 0.59 -13.85
C GLY A 193 -47.48 2.03 -13.49
N ALA A 194 -47.06 2.52 -12.31
CA ALA A 194 -47.18 3.92 -11.94
C ALA A 194 -46.32 4.83 -12.84
N GLY A 195 -46.81 6.05 -13.09
CA GLY A 195 -46.13 7.09 -13.88
C GLY A 195 -46.46 7.12 -15.39
N THR A 196 -46.17 8.26 -16.02
CA THR A 196 -46.25 8.48 -17.48
C THR A 196 -44.97 8.00 -18.15
N TRP A 197 -45.08 7.19 -19.21
CA TRP A 197 -43.95 6.59 -19.92
C TRP A 197 -44.00 6.93 -21.40
N ALA A 198 -42.86 7.32 -21.97
CA ALA A 198 -42.71 7.57 -23.40
C ALA A 198 -42.21 6.31 -24.12
N ARG A 199 -42.58 6.14 -25.40
CA ARG A 199 -42.04 5.07 -26.25
C ARG A 199 -40.60 5.43 -26.63
N ALA A 200 -39.69 4.48 -26.52
CA ALA A 200 -38.31 4.60 -26.99
C ALA A 200 -38.00 3.49 -28.00
N GLU A 201 -37.25 3.86 -29.04
CA GLU A 201 -36.82 2.93 -30.07
C GLU A 201 -35.59 2.17 -29.62
N GLY A 202 -35.70 0.84 -29.56
CA GLY A 202 -34.59 -0.10 -29.53
C GLY A 202 -33.61 -0.07 -28.33
N GLY A 203 -33.11 -1.25 -27.99
CA GLY A 203 -31.99 -1.44 -27.05
C GLY A 203 -32.30 -2.40 -25.90
N ALA A 204 -31.40 -2.47 -24.93
CA ALA A 204 -31.52 -3.39 -23.80
C ALA A 204 -32.42 -2.84 -22.67
N CYS A 205 -33.33 -3.67 -22.18
CA CYS A 205 -34.13 -3.40 -20.99
C CYS A 205 -33.25 -3.37 -19.74
N ARG A 206 -33.29 -2.31 -18.91
CA ARG A 206 -32.46 -2.21 -17.70
C ARG A 206 -32.73 -3.32 -16.67
N MET A 207 -33.94 -3.90 -16.67
CA MET A 207 -34.34 -4.88 -15.66
C MET A 207 -34.05 -6.33 -16.05
N CYS A 208 -34.37 -6.75 -17.28
CA CYS A 208 -34.08 -8.11 -17.76
C CYS A 208 -32.82 -8.22 -18.64
N ARG A 209 -32.18 -7.09 -18.96
CA ARG A 209 -30.98 -6.97 -19.82
C ARG A 209 -31.11 -7.58 -21.22
N ARG A 210 -32.33 -7.85 -21.69
CA ARG A 210 -32.60 -8.32 -23.05
C ARG A 210 -32.85 -7.14 -23.99
N ASP A 211 -32.33 -7.24 -25.21
CA ASP A 211 -32.68 -6.33 -26.29
C ASP A 211 -34.16 -6.44 -26.62
N ASN A 212 -34.80 -5.28 -26.71
CA ASN A 212 -36.18 -5.17 -27.09
C ASN A 212 -36.35 -4.00 -28.06
N PRO A 213 -36.94 -4.22 -29.23
CA PRO A 213 -37.26 -3.13 -30.16
C PRO A 213 -38.29 -2.15 -29.56
N TRP A 214 -39.05 -2.58 -28.55
CA TRP A 214 -40.11 -1.82 -27.91
C TRP A 214 -39.82 -1.57 -26.42
N LEU A 215 -39.05 -0.52 -26.15
CA LEU A 215 -38.77 -0.06 -24.79
C LEU A 215 -39.67 1.13 -24.40
N MET A 216 -39.93 1.23 -23.11
CA MET A 216 -40.62 2.35 -22.48
C MET A 216 -39.60 3.14 -21.67
N GLN A 217 -39.52 4.45 -21.89
CA GLN A 217 -38.61 5.36 -21.21
C GLN A 217 -39.35 6.26 -20.21
N CYS A 218 -38.86 6.34 -18.98
CA CYS A 218 -39.39 7.31 -18.03
C CYS A 218 -38.86 8.72 -18.37
N PRO A 219 -39.72 9.75 -18.48
CA PRO A 219 -39.28 11.11 -18.80
C PRO A 219 -38.48 11.77 -17.66
N ARG A 220 -38.53 11.25 -16.43
CA ARG A 220 -37.87 11.85 -15.26
C ARG A 220 -36.46 11.31 -15.02
N CYS A 221 -36.27 9.99 -15.08
CA CYS A 221 -34.97 9.35 -14.82
C CYS A 221 -34.35 8.68 -16.06
N SER A 222 -35.00 8.80 -17.22
CA SER A 222 -34.57 8.24 -18.51
C SER A 222 -34.36 6.71 -18.53
N ILE A 223 -34.78 5.99 -17.49
CA ILE A 223 -34.71 4.52 -17.44
C ILE A 223 -35.53 3.91 -18.58
N ARG A 224 -34.99 2.88 -19.24
CA ARG A 224 -35.69 2.12 -20.27
C ARG A 224 -35.99 0.70 -19.81
N ILE A 225 -37.26 0.32 -19.80
CA ILE A 225 -37.72 -1.04 -19.44
C ILE A 225 -38.70 -1.57 -20.50
N CYS A 226 -38.73 -2.88 -20.70
CA CYS A 226 -39.70 -3.50 -21.61
C CYS A 226 -41.08 -3.59 -20.94
N ARG A 227 -42.13 -3.70 -21.76
CA ARG A 227 -43.52 -3.78 -21.30
C ARG A 227 -43.76 -4.94 -20.32
N SER A 228 -43.12 -6.09 -20.55
CA SER A 228 -43.24 -7.25 -19.67
C SER A 228 -42.69 -6.95 -18.28
N CYS A 229 -41.47 -6.42 -18.20
CA CYS A 229 -40.82 -6.07 -16.94
C CYS A 229 -41.60 -5.00 -16.15
N ARG A 230 -42.28 -4.08 -16.83
CA ARG A 230 -43.16 -3.08 -16.18
C ARG A 230 -44.35 -3.72 -15.43
N LEU A 231 -44.86 -4.86 -15.91
CA LEU A 231 -46.13 -5.45 -15.44
C LEU A 231 -45.93 -6.60 -14.43
N THR A 232 -44.75 -7.21 -14.37
CA THR A 232 -44.45 -8.32 -13.46
C THR A 232 -43.85 -7.84 -12.13
N LYS A 233 -44.45 -8.25 -11.00
CA LYS A 233 -43.79 -8.31 -9.68
C LYS A 233 -42.57 -9.21 -9.82
N VAL A 234 -41.37 -8.68 -9.56
CA VAL A 234 -40.26 -9.54 -9.15
C VAL A 234 -40.51 -9.82 -7.66
N ASN A 235 -40.80 -11.07 -7.31
CA ASN A 235 -40.58 -11.55 -5.94
C ASN A 235 -39.08 -11.71 -5.72
#